data_AF-A0A6T9Y0Q5-F1
#
_entry.id   AF-A0A6T9Y0Q5-F1
#
_cell.length_a   1.000
_cell.length_b   1.000
_cell.length_c   1.000
_cell.angle_alpha   90.00
_cell.angle_beta   90.00
_cell.angle_gamma   90.00
#
_symmetry.space_group_name_H-M   'P 1'
#
loop_
_entity.id
_entity.type
_entity.pdbx_description
1 polymer ?
#
loop_
_entity_poly.entity_id
_entity_poly.type
_entity_poly.pdbx_seq_one_letter_code
_entity_poly.pdbx_strand_id
1 'polypeptide(L)'
;MKKPISLTRPFITMAMVGALVACGGTDDDSLTVDADSSTDSGADSGDTGNSGTDSTAGSCDNPATTLPAIFLEFNASPNVTAVLSSDGCTVTVEANGKPNHTSSYWDSGNESGLYVAPEDADLFNQQRSPGDIEDYVNLFQLTVPVNPELADSSSATPLGAIGIATSGAPIFNDSEGNGDVSLGVIQGFDRNGAHTGPQTYHYHLEPKAITYDDDSLVGIMSDGFFIYGRRCYSSADYPTDLDGSNGHVGITQFTDPSNEEGEYHYHVSTEQYLNGDYYLIFPGDFQGTPNGVN
;
A
#
# COMPACT_ATOMS: atom_id res chain seq x y z
N MET A 1 23.97 -43.39 46.62
CA MET A 1 22.74 -44.13 46.26
C MET A 1 21.53 -43.43 46.88
N LYS A 2 20.73 -42.74 46.06
CA LYS A 2 19.29 -42.47 46.20
C LYS A 2 18.88 -41.64 44.98
N LYS A 3 18.08 -42.25 44.08
CA LYS A 3 17.51 -41.63 42.88
C LYS A 3 16.28 -40.79 43.27
N PRO A 4 15.99 -39.66 42.60
CA PRO A 4 14.69 -39.03 42.69
C PRO A 4 13.70 -39.64 41.69
N ILE A 5 12.44 -39.72 42.12
CA ILE A 5 11.30 -40.29 41.42
C ILE A 5 10.63 -39.17 40.60
N SER A 6 10.44 -39.41 39.30
CA SER A 6 9.69 -38.56 38.37
C SER A 6 8.20 -38.85 38.48
N LEU A 7 7.38 -37.82 38.67
CA LEU A 7 5.92 -37.88 38.69
C LEU A 7 5.37 -37.24 37.41
N THR A 8 5.01 -38.07 36.43
CA THR A 8 4.33 -37.66 35.19
C THR A 8 2.83 -37.54 35.44
N ARG A 9 2.25 -36.36 35.14
CA ARG A 9 0.79 -36.12 35.08
C ARG A 9 0.34 -36.11 33.61
N PRO A 10 -0.78 -36.77 33.25
CA PRO A 10 -1.31 -36.71 31.89
C PRO A 10 -2.15 -35.44 31.70
N PHE A 11 -1.94 -34.73 30.59
CA PHE A 11 -2.84 -33.69 30.11
C PHE A 11 -3.93 -34.33 29.24
N ILE A 12 -5.19 -34.06 29.59
CA ILE A 12 -6.39 -34.45 28.87
C ILE A 12 -6.72 -33.34 27.88
N THR A 13 -6.75 -33.67 26.59
CA THR A 13 -7.18 -32.79 25.50
C THR A 13 -8.71 -32.85 25.40
N MET A 14 -9.39 -31.73 25.60
CA MET A 14 -10.84 -31.60 25.42
C MET A 14 -11.11 -30.75 24.18
N ALA A 15 -11.65 -31.40 23.15
CA ALA A 15 -12.10 -30.75 21.92
C ALA A 15 -13.42 -30.01 22.18
N MET A 16 -13.47 -28.72 21.87
CA MET A 16 -14.70 -27.92 21.83
C MET A 16 -15.24 -27.91 20.39
N VAL A 17 -16.45 -28.44 20.24
CA VAL A 17 -17.29 -28.32 19.04
C VAL A 17 -18.28 -27.19 19.31
N GLY A 18 -18.23 -26.12 18.51
CA GLY A 18 -19.20 -25.02 18.55
C GLY A 18 -20.29 -25.24 17.51
N ALA A 19 -21.54 -25.37 17.97
CA ALA A 19 -22.73 -25.55 17.15
C ALA A 19 -23.29 -24.22 16.64
N LEU A 20 -23.79 -24.21 15.40
CA LEU A 20 -24.62 -23.16 14.82
C LEU A 20 -25.96 -23.06 15.56
N VAL A 21 -26.36 -21.83 15.89
CA VAL A 21 -27.73 -21.51 16.32
C VAL A 21 -28.42 -20.74 15.19
N ALA A 22 -29.38 -21.42 14.56
CA ALA A 22 -30.42 -20.80 13.75
C ALA A 22 -31.66 -20.60 14.66
N CYS A 23 -32.22 -19.39 14.68
CA CYS A 23 -33.54 -19.13 15.26
C CYS A 23 -34.41 -18.48 14.20
N GLY A 24 -35.58 -19.08 13.97
CA GLY A 24 -36.70 -18.51 13.22
C GLY A 24 -37.98 -18.53 14.06
N GLY A 25 -38.94 -17.69 13.65
CA GLY A 25 -40.34 -17.64 14.11
C GLY A 25 -40.88 -16.20 14.09
N THR A 26 -41.73 -15.77 13.14
CA THR A 26 -43.23 -15.87 13.05
C THR A 26 -43.95 -15.10 14.17
N ASP A 27 -45.01 -14.30 14.02
CA ASP A 27 -45.87 -13.80 12.92
C ASP A 27 -46.65 -12.57 13.43
N ASP A 28 -47.15 -11.77 12.47
CA ASP A 28 -48.33 -10.87 12.43
C ASP A 28 -48.76 -10.00 13.63
N ASP A 29 -48.91 -8.69 13.36
CA ASP A 29 -50.17 -8.01 13.67
C ASP A 29 -50.52 -6.91 12.66
N SER A 30 -51.81 -6.83 12.37
CA SER A 30 -52.42 -6.12 11.24
C SER A 30 -52.77 -4.67 11.59
N LEU A 31 -52.61 -3.73 10.64
CA LEU A 31 -53.45 -2.53 10.58
C LEU A 31 -53.73 -2.16 9.12
N THR A 32 -54.96 -2.43 8.70
CA THR A 32 -55.59 -1.97 7.46
C THR A 32 -56.17 -0.57 7.64
N VAL A 33 -55.95 0.31 6.66
CA VAL A 33 -56.85 1.44 6.37
C VAL A 33 -57.06 1.55 4.86
N ASP A 34 -58.33 1.50 4.47
CA ASP A 34 -58.87 1.59 3.12
C ASP A 34 -58.73 2.99 2.50
N ALA A 35 -58.64 3.05 1.17
CA ALA A 35 -59.40 4.00 0.36
C ALA A 35 -59.43 3.57 -1.13
N ASP A 36 -60.63 3.24 -1.59
CA ASP A 36 -61.05 3.07 -2.98
C ASP A 36 -61.45 4.42 -3.60
N SER A 37 -61.09 4.68 -4.88
CA SER A 37 -62.04 5.11 -5.92
C SER A 37 -61.37 5.50 -7.25
N SER A 38 -61.65 4.69 -8.27
CA SER A 38 -61.86 4.93 -9.72
C SER A 38 -61.54 6.26 -10.46
N THR A 39 -61.02 6.04 -11.68
CA THR A 39 -61.36 6.58 -13.04
C THR A 39 -60.68 7.82 -13.65
N ASP A 40 -59.97 7.51 -14.74
CA ASP A 40 -59.96 8.07 -16.11
C ASP A 40 -59.53 9.52 -16.38
N SER A 41 -58.47 9.68 -17.17
CA SER A 41 -58.37 10.70 -18.21
C SER A 41 -57.12 10.53 -19.08
N GLY A 42 -57.35 10.52 -20.40
CA GLY A 42 -56.60 11.35 -21.34
C GLY A 42 -55.30 10.79 -21.91
N ALA A 43 -55.37 10.32 -23.15
CA ALA A 43 -54.24 10.31 -24.06
C ALA A 43 -53.83 11.77 -24.39
N ASP A 44 -52.54 12.10 -24.22
CA ASP A 44 -51.92 13.20 -24.94
C ASP A 44 -50.47 12.86 -25.30
N SER A 45 -50.09 13.29 -26.49
CA SER A 45 -48.87 12.98 -27.21
C SER A 45 -47.71 13.84 -26.69
N GLY A 46 -46.65 13.20 -26.23
CA GLY A 46 -45.40 13.86 -25.85
C GLY A 46 -44.21 13.14 -26.47
N ASP A 47 -43.85 13.58 -27.67
CA ASP A 47 -42.53 13.35 -28.28
C ASP A 47 -41.43 13.72 -27.27
N THR A 48 -40.70 12.72 -26.79
CA THR A 48 -39.42 12.94 -26.12
C THR A 48 -38.43 11.97 -26.72
N GLY A 49 -37.53 12.54 -27.52
CA GLY A 49 -36.43 11.83 -28.14
C GLY A 49 -35.67 11.02 -27.09
N ASN A 50 -35.74 9.70 -27.24
CA ASN A 50 -34.85 8.76 -26.58
C ASN A 50 -33.46 8.96 -27.18
N SER A 51 -32.77 10.01 -26.73
CA SER A 51 -31.34 10.15 -26.86
C SER A 51 -30.76 9.12 -25.91
N GLY A 52 -30.49 7.92 -26.44
CA GLY A 52 -29.63 6.96 -25.77
C GLY A 52 -28.31 7.69 -25.51
N THR A 53 -28.06 8.01 -24.25
CA THR A 53 -26.71 8.24 -23.78
C THR A 53 -26.03 6.89 -23.84
N ASP A 54 -25.52 6.59 -25.03
CA ASP A 54 -24.40 5.70 -25.24
C ASP A 54 -23.26 6.31 -24.43
N SER A 55 -23.17 5.91 -23.15
CA SER A 55 -22.04 6.20 -22.29
C SER A 55 -20.85 5.45 -22.86
N THR A 56 -20.29 6.01 -23.93
CA THR A 56 -18.89 5.86 -24.26
C THR A 56 -18.14 6.19 -22.98
N ALA A 57 -17.40 5.21 -22.47
CA ALA A 57 -16.54 5.39 -21.30
C ALA A 57 -15.78 6.71 -21.47
N GLY A 58 -16.11 7.68 -20.62
CA GLY A 58 -15.61 9.04 -20.75
C GLY A 58 -14.09 9.02 -20.64
N SER A 59 -13.42 9.57 -21.65
CA SER A 59 -12.01 9.96 -21.57
C SER A 59 -11.79 10.74 -20.27
N CYS A 60 -10.70 10.49 -19.57
CA CYS A 60 -10.27 11.34 -18.46
C CYS A 60 -10.04 12.78 -18.93
N ASP A 61 -10.11 13.71 -17.97
CA ASP A 61 -9.72 15.09 -18.21
C ASP A 61 -8.20 15.18 -18.40
N ASN A 62 -7.79 15.86 -19.47
CA ASN A 62 -6.38 16.07 -19.85
C ASN A 62 -5.53 14.77 -19.95
N PRO A 63 -5.79 13.90 -20.95
CA PRO A 63 -5.01 12.69 -21.14
C PRO A 63 -3.55 13.01 -21.47
N ALA A 64 -2.63 12.27 -20.85
CA ALA A 64 -1.21 12.38 -21.17
C ALA A 64 -0.93 11.79 -22.55
N THR A 65 -0.09 12.49 -23.34
CA THR A 65 0.34 11.99 -24.65
C THR A 65 1.61 11.14 -24.60
N THR A 66 2.33 11.21 -23.49
CA THR A 66 3.58 10.49 -23.21
C THR A 66 3.66 10.16 -21.73
N LEU A 67 4.37 9.09 -21.38
CA LEU A 67 4.56 8.69 -19.99
C LEU A 67 5.16 9.87 -19.18
N PRO A 68 4.53 10.31 -18.07
CA PRO A 68 5.06 11.40 -17.25
C PRO A 68 6.46 11.09 -16.71
N ALA A 69 7.28 12.14 -16.56
CA ALA A 69 8.71 11.99 -16.25
C ALA A 69 8.98 11.23 -14.95
N ILE A 70 8.15 11.41 -13.93
CA ILE A 70 8.26 10.70 -12.64
C ILE A 70 8.21 9.18 -12.79
N PHE A 71 7.46 8.65 -13.76
CA PHE A 71 7.37 7.21 -14.01
C PHE A 71 8.63 6.65 -14.70
N LEU A 72 9.51 7.50 -15.23
CA LEU A 72 10.81 7.07 -15.74
C LEU A 72 11.75 6.63 -14.61
N GLU A 73 11.58 7.17 -13.40
CA GLU A 73 12.36 6.73 -12.22
C GLU A 73 12.07 5.28 -11.85
N PHE A 74 10.83 4.81 -12.06
CA PHE A 74 10.48 3.40 -11.89
C PHE A 74 11.18 2.54 -12.95
N ASN A 75 11.14 2.99 -14.22
CA ASN A 75 11.81 2.29 -15.33
C ASN A 75 13.34 2.27 -15.25
N ALA A 76 13.95 3.04 -14.34
CA ALA A 76 15.39 2.98 -14.07
C ALA A 76 15.78 1.69 -13.32
N SER A 77 14.85 1.09 -12.58
CA SER A 77 15.05 -0.23 -11.98
C SER A 77 14.78 -1.35 -13.01
N PRO A 78 15.64 -2.37 -13.11
CA PRO A 78 15.38 -3.52 -13.98
C PRO A 78 14.19 -4.39 -13.51
N ASN A 79 13.68 -4.12 -12.31
CA ASN A 79 12.62 -4.89 -11.67
C ASN A 79 11.24 -4.27 -11.81
N VAL A 80 11.14 -3.09 -12.45
CA VAL A 80 9.89 -2.34 -12.58
C VAL A 80 9.67 -1.91 -14.02
N THR A 81 8.41 -1.88 -14.45
CA THR A 81 7.99 -1.32 -15.73
C THR A 81 6.74 -0.46 -15.52
N ALA A 82 6.81 0.80 -15.92
CA ALA A 82 5.70 1.74 -15.94
C ALA A 82 5.29 2.03 -17.39
N VAL A 83 4.01 1.82 -17.69
CA VAL A 83 3.44 1.97 -19.04
C VAL A 83 2.20 2.85 -18.99
N LEU A 84 2.16 3.86 -19.88
CA LEU A 84 0.99 4.70 -20.08
C LEU A 84 -0.06 3.96 -20.92
N SER A 85 -1.32 4.05 -20.51
CA SER A 85 -2.46 3.51 -21.27
C SER A 85 -2.60 4.17 -22.65
N SER A 86 -3.25 3.48 -23.60
CA SER A 86 -3.43 4.01 -24.96
C SER A 86 -4.32 5.26 -25.03
N ASP A 87 -5.18 5.46 -24.05
CA ASP A 87 -6.03 6.65 -23.91
C ASP A 87 -5.36 7.77 -23.11
N GLY A 88 -4.17 7.54 -22.56
CA GLY A 88 -3.41 8.54 -21.80
C GLY A 88 -3.94 8.81 -20.38
N CYS A 89 -4.88 7.99 -19.90
CA CYS A 89 -5.59 8.25 -18.65
C CYS A 89 -4.99 7.58 -17.42
N THR A 90 -4.33 6.44 -17.59
CA THR A 90 -3.78 5.67 -16.49
C THR A 90 -2.35 5.25 -16.77
N VAL A 91 -1.60 5.01 -15.70
CA VAL A 91 -0.31 4.34 -15.76
C VAL A 91 -0.42 3.03 -15.02
N THR A 92 0.08 1.97 -15.65
CA THR A 92 0.26 0.67 -15.00
C THR A 92 1.73 0.52 -14.64
N VAL A 93 2.01 0.36 -13.35
CA VAL A 93 3.31 0.02 -12.77
C VAL A 93 3.31 -1.47 -12.43
N GLU A 94 4.18 -2.23 -13.07
CA GLU A 94 4.41 -3.64 -12.80
C GLU A 94 5.79 -3.84 -12.18
N ALA A 95 5.87 -4.63 -11.11
CA ALA A 95 7.13 -4.95 -10.45
C ALA A 95 7.23 -6.42 -10.07
N ASN A 96 8.44 -6.99 -10.11
CA ASN A 96 8.66 -8.41 -9.76
C ASN A 96 8.85 -8.66 -8.25
N GLY A 97 8.72 -7.62 -7.42
CA GLY A 97 8.86 -7.70 -5.97
C GLY A 97 10.30 -7.67 -5.45
N LYS A 98 11.30 -7.56 -6.33
CA LYS A 98 12.72 -7.60 -5.94
C LYS A 98 13.30 -6.19 -5.89
N PRO A 99 14.03 -5.81 -4.84
CA PRO A 99 14.76 -4.56 -4.81
C PRO A 99 15.96 -4.59 -5.77
N ASN A 100 16.49 -3.42 -6.13
CA ASN A 100 17.70 -3.28 -6.95
C ASN A 100 18.93 -2.88 -6.11
N HIS A 101 18.88 -3.09 -4.80
CA HIS A 101 19.94 -2.71 -3.85
C HIS A 101 20.38 -3.89 -2.97
N THR A 102 21.44 -3.69 -2.20
CA THR A 102 21.97 -4.71 -1.30
C THR A 102 21.08 -4.97 -0.09
N SER A 103 21.04 -6.20 0.38
CA SER A 103 20.25 -6.64 1.54
C SER A 103 20.86 -7.89 2.18
N SER A 104 20.61 -8.08 3.47
CA SER A 104 20.88 -9.33 4.21
C SER A 104 19.88 -10.44 3.92
N TYR A 105 18.81 -10.13 3.19
CA TYR A 105 17.78 -11.06 2.76
C TYR A 105 18.00 -11.63 1.36
N TRP A 106 19.02 -11.18 0.63
CA TRP A 106 19.50 -11.94 -0.53
C TRP A 106 20.19 -13.23 -0.05
N ASP A 107 20.17 -14.27 -0.87
CA ASP A 107 20.85 -15.52 -0.55
C ASP A 107 22.34 -15.29 -0.27
N SER A 108 22.84 -15.91 0.80
CA SER A 108 24.22 -15.75 1.25
C SER A 108 25.26 -16.38 0.30
N GLY A 109 24.83 -17.27 -0.61
CA GLY A 109 25.63 -17.72 -1.74
C GLY A 109 25.95 -16.60 -2.74
N ASN A 110 25.21 -15.49 -2.67
CA ASN A 110 25.44 -14.23 -3.37
C ASN A 110 25.44 -14.35 -4.90
N GLU A 111 24.60 -15.23 -5.45
CA GLU A 111 24.42 -15.34 -6.91
C GLU A 111 23.89 -14.04 -7.52
N SER A 112 23.05 -13.30 -6.76
CA SER A 112 22.54 -11.98 -7.15
C SER A 112 23.62 -10.89 -7.17
N GLY A 113 24.72 -11.07 -6.43
CA GLY A 113 25.74 -10.04 -6.20
C GLY A 113 25.30 -8.92 -5.24
N LEU A 114 24.10 -9.02 -4.66
CA LEU A 114 23.48 -8.01 -3.81
C LEU A 114 23.45 -8.40 -2.33
N TYR A 115 23.94 -9.57 -1.95
CA TYR A 115 24.03 -9.96 -0.55
C TYR A 115 25.07 -9.13 0.21
N VAL A 116 24.67 -8.64 1.38
CA VAL A 116 25.55 -8.08 2.39
C VAL A 116 25.24 -8.71 3.74
N ALA A 117 26.26 -8.91 4.58
CA ALA A 117 26.03 -9.44 5.92
C ALA A 117 25.23 -8.42 6.78
N PRO A 118 24.33 -8.88 7.67
CA PRO A 118 23.65 -8.01 8.63
C PRO A 118 24.66 -7.36 9.59
N GLU A 119 24.31 -6.17 10.10
CA GLU A 119 25.14 -5.42 11.04
C GLU A 119 25.35 -6.16 12.37
N ASP A 120 24.31 -6.87 12.83
CA ASP A 120 24.36 -7.81 13.95
C ASP A 120 23.82 -9.18 13.48
N ALA A 121 24.74 -10.08 13.13
CA ALA A 121 24.39 -11.40 12.63
C ALA A 121 23.71 -12.30 13.66
N ASP A 122 24.06 -12.17 14.94
CA ASP A 122 23.47 -13.01 15.99
C ASP A 122 22.01 -12.60 16.22
N LEU A 123 21.74 -11.30 16.32
CA LEU A 123 20.38 -10.79 16.46
C LEU A 123 19.53 -11.07 15.21
N PHE A 124 20.07 -10.77 14.03
CA PHE A 124 19.38 -10.99 12.77
C PHE A 124 19.01 -12.46 12.59
N ASN A 125 19.92 -13.41 12.84
CA ASN A 125 19.62 -14.84 12.71
C ASN A 125 18.57 -15.34 13.72
N GLN A 126 18.38 -14.64 14.85
CA GLN A 126 17.35 -14.98 15.83
C GLN A 126 15.97 -14.42 15.45
N GLN A 127 15.92 -13.27 14.77
CA GLN A 127 14.68 -12.51 14.55
C GLN A 127 14.23 -12.48 13.09
N ARG A 128 15.10 -12.76 12.13
CA ARG A 128 14.77 -12.71 10.70
C ARG A 128 13.63 -13.67 10.39
N SER A 129 12.71 -13.20 9.56
CA SER A 129 11.79 -14.08 8.85
C SER A 129 12.55 -15.10 7.98
N PRO A 130 11.98 -16.31 7.79
CA PRO A 130 12.53 -17.29 6.86
C PRO A 130 12.31 -16.86 5.40
N GLY A 131 13.18 -17.36 4.52
CA GLY A 131 13.14 -17.09 3.08
C GLY A 131 14.08 -15.96 2.68
N ASP A 132 14.69 -16.13 1.51
CA ASP A 132 15.51 -15.13 0.84
C ASP A 132 14.73 -14.50 -0.32
N ILE A 133 15.15 -13.32 -0.77
CA ILE A 133 14.45 -12.56 -1.83
C ILE A 133 14.35 -13.41 -3.13
N GLU A 134 15.34 -14.25 -3.41
CA GLU A 134 15.37 -15.13 -4.57
C GLU A 134 14.27 -16.19 -4.57
N ASP A 135 13.77 -16.58 -3.38
CA ASP A 135 12.76 -17.63 -3.24
C ASP A 135 11.39 -17.20 -3.77
N TYR A 136 11.16 -15.89 -3.91
CA TYR A 136 9.89 -15.33 -4.33
C TYR A 136 9.84 -15.08 -5.83
N VAL A 137 8.71 -15.47 -6.43
CA VAL A 137 8.35 -15.19 -7.82
C VAL A 137 7.03 -14.46 -7.80
N ASN A 138 7.11 -13.13 -7.67
CA ASN A 138 5.96 -12.25 -7.55
C ASN A 138 5.76 -11.41 -8.81
N LEU A 139 4.54 -10.94 -8.98
CA LEU A 139 4.19 -9.87 -9.90
C LEU A 139 3.24 -8.97 -9.13
N PHE A 140 3.63 -7.72 -8.93
CA PHE A 140 2.79 -6.67 -8.36
C PHE A 140 2.39 -5.74 -9.50
N GLN A 141 1.10 -5.58 -9.72
CA GLN A 141 0.57 -4.67 -10.72
C GLN A 141 -0.32 -3.62 -10.05
N LEU A 142 0.01 -2.35 -10.26
CA LEU A 142 -0.76 -1.20 -9.81
C LEU A 142 -1.13 -0.34 -11.02
N THR A 143 -2.42 -0.17 -11.27
CA THR A 143 -2.92 0.79 -12.28
C THR A 143 -3.58 1.95 -11.57
N VAL A 144 -3.13 3.17 -11.88
CA VAL A 144 -3.60 4.40 -11.25
C VAL A 144 -3.88 5.48 -12.31
N PRO A 145 -4.75 6.46 -12.02
CA PRO A 145 -4.87 7.65 -12.86
C PRO A 145 -3.53 8.38 -13.03
N VAL A 146 -3.30 8.98 -14.20
CA VAL A 146 -2.14 9.86 -14.42
C VAL A 146 -2.17 11.06 -13.46
N ASN A 147 -3.37 11.60 -13.22
CA ASN A 147 -3.63 12.71 -12.32
C ASN A 147 -4.55 12.19 -11.20
N PRO A 148 -4.02 11.63 -10.10
CA PRO A 148 -4.84 11.23 -8.96
C PRO A 148 -5.47 12.46 -8.29
N GLU A 149 -6.67 12.27 -7.73
CA GLU A 149 -7.40 13.31 -7.02
C GLU A 149 -7.63 12.91 -5.57
N LEU A 150 -7.69 13.90 -4.68
CA LEU A 150 -8.07 13.71 -3.29
C LEU A 150 -9.52 13.18 -3.23
N ALA A 151 -9.76 12.17 -2.40
CA ALA A 151 -11.07 11.68 -2.11
C ALA A 151 -11.80 12.61 -1.10
N ASP A 152 -13.14 12.55 -1.09
CA ASP A 152 -13.96 13.29 -0.12
C ASP A 152 -13.66 12.89 1.35
N SER A 153 -13.12 11.69 1.56
CA SER A 153 -12.73 11.17 2.87
C SER A 153 -11.57 10.20 2.75
N SER A 154 -10.69 10.19 3.74
CA SER A 154 -9.57 9.24 3.82
C SER A 154 -10.05 7.79 4.00
N SER A 155 -9.19 6.82 3.66
CA SER A 155 -9.49 5.40 3.80
C SER A 155 -8.30 4.61 4.37
N ALA A 156 -8.59 3.69 5.29
CA ALA A 156 -7.57 2.86 5.92
C ALA A 156 -6.83 1.98 4.91
N THR A 157 -5.54 1.81 5.13
CA THR A 157 -4.70 0.93 4.33
C THR A 157 -4.99 -0.55 4.63
N PRO A 158 -5.02 -1.44 3.62
CA PRO A 158 -5.16 -2.88 3.84
C PRO A 158 -3.85 -3.50 4.34
N LEU A 159 -3.93 -4.73 4.84
CA LEU A 159 -2.74 -5.58 4.99
C LEU A 159 -2.18 -5.94 3.62
N GLY A 160 -0.85 -6.04 3.54
CA GLY A 160 -0.14 -6.39 2.31
C GLY A 160 0.41 -5.16 1.58
N ALA A 161 0.58 -5.28 0.27
CA ALA A 161 1.15 -4.21 -0.54
C ALA A 161 0.15 -3.04 -0.68
N ILE A 162 0.60 -1.86 -0.25
CA ILE A 162 -0.15 -0.59 -0.32
C ILE A 162 0.48 0.38 -1.32
N GLY A 163 1.58 -0.03 -1.96
CA GLY A 163 2.31 0.74 -2.95
C GLY A 163 3.48 -0.07 -3.53
N ILE A 164 4.13 0.50 -4.54
CA ILE A 164 5.31 -0.06 -5.21
C ILE A 164 6.45 0.94 -5.07
N ALA A 165 7.59 0.52 -4.51
CA ALA A 165 8.78 1.36 -4.44
C ALA A 165 9.47 1.47 -5.81
N THR A 166 10.26 2.52 -6.01
CA THR A 166 11.08 2.70 -7.22
C THR A 166 12.09 1.56 -7.42
N SER A 167 12.47 0.87 -6.35
CA SER A 167 13.33 -0.34 -6.41
C SER A 167 12.61 -1.56 -7.01
N GLY A 168 11.28 -1.63 -6.88
CA GLY A 168 10.42 -2.73 -7.31
C GLY A 168 9.89 -3.64 -6.19
N ALA A 169 10.36 -3.46 -4.95
CA ALA A 169 9.74 -4.13 -3.81
C ALA A 169 8.47 -3.36 -3.35
N PRO A 170 7.45 -4.06 -2.84
CA PRO A 170 6.24 -3.43 -2.34
C PRO A 170 6.48 -2.65 -1.04
N ILE A 171 5.64 -1.62 -0.86
CA ILE A 171 5.54 -0.82 0.37
C ILE A 171 4.37 -1.36 1.18
N PHE A 172 4.60 -1.62 2.47
CA PHE A 172 3.59 -2.05 3.43
C PHE A 172 3.35 -0.92 4.45
N ASN A 173 2.20 -0.96 5.13
CA ASN A 173 1.86 0.01 6.18
C ASN A 173 2.58 -0.32 7.50
N ASP A 174 2.13 0.27 8.60
CA ASP A 174 2.67 0.08 9.95
C ASP A 174 2.18 -1.20 10.65
N SER A 175 1.51 -2.11 9.93
CA SER A 175 1.00 -3.38 10.46
C SER A 175 1.80 -4.59 9.98
N GLU A 176 2.01 -5.56 10.87
CA GLU A 176 2.53 -6.89 10.58
C GLU A 176 1.56 -7.96 11.12
N GLY A 177 0.91 -8.68 10.21
CA GLY A 177 -0.18 -9.60 10.57
C GLY A 177 -1.39 -8.86 11.14
N ASN A 178 -1.79 -9.18 12.38
CA ASN A 178 -2.99 -8.60 13.01
C ASN A 178 -2.68 -7.46 14.00
N GLY A 179 -1.47 -6.89 13.96
CA GLY A 179 -1.09 -5.78 14.84
C GLY A 179 0.08 -5.00 14.29
N ASP A 180 0.51 -3.98 15.03
CA ASP A 180 1.53 -3.05 14.58
C ASP A 180 2.92 -3.72 14.47
N VAL A 181 3.78 -3.14 13.63
CA VAL A 181 5.19 -3.52 13.49
C VAL A 181 5.91 -3.37 14.84
N SER A 182 6.04 -4.46 15.58
CA SER A 182 6.66 -4.42 16.91
C SER A 182 8.19 -4.30 16.85
N LEU A 183 8.83 -3.94 17.97
CA LEU A 183 10.29 -3.93 18.08
C LEU A 183 10.92 -5.30 17.74
N GLY A 184 10.25 -6.41 18.10
CA GLY A 184 10.74 -7.75 17.76
C GLY A 184 10.75 -8.02 16.26
N VAL A 185 9.76 -7.48 15.54
CA VAL A 185 9.70 -7.54 14.06
C VAL A 185 10.82 -6.69 13.46
N ILE A 186 11.00 -5.45 13.95
CA ILE A 186 12.06 -4.54 13.49
C ILE A 186 13.46 -5.13 13.69
N GLN A 187 13.70 -5.89 14.76
CA GLN A 187 14.99 -6.56 14.98
C GLN A 187 15.32 -7.61 13.91
N GLY A 188 14.33 -8.08 13.15
CA GLY A 188 14.51 -8.93 11.98
C GLY A 188 14.73 -8.15 10.68
N PHE A 189 14.52 -6.84 10.64
CA PHE A 189 14.67 -6.06 9.42
C PHE A 189 16.13 -5.96 8.99
N ASP A 190 16.33 -5.82 7.68
CA ASP A 190 17.62 -5.39 7.14
C ASP A 190 17.85 -3.88 7.32
N ARG A 191 19.01 -3.41 6.89
CA ARG A 191 19.41 -2.00 6.95
C ARG A 191 18.50 -1.04 6.17
N ASN A 192 17.64 -1.57 5.31
CA ASN A 192 16.70 -0.82 4.48
C ASN A 192 15.28 -0.88 5.05
N GLY A 193 15.10 -1.30 6.31
CA GLY A 193 13.79 -1.22 6.96
C GLY A 193 12.77 -2.24 6.45
N ALA A 194 13.27 -3.34 5.90
CA ALA A 194 12.48 -4.36 5.23
C ALA A 194 12.83 -5.77 5.70
N HIS A 195 11.92 -6.69 5.44
CA HIS A 195 12.12 -8.11 5.63
C HIS A 195 11.40 -8.94 4.60
N THR A 196 11.74 -10.22 4.54
CA THR A 196 10.94 -11.24 3.85
C THR A 196 9.81 -11.75 4.74
N GLY A 197 8.83 -12.43 4.15
CA GLY A 197 7.80 -13.15 4.91
C GLY A 197 6.42 -13.06 4.27
N PRO A 198 5.58 -14.07 4.54
CA PRO A 198 5.69 -15.38 3.90
C PRO A 198 5.60 -15.35 2.36
N GLN A 199 5.32 -14.19 1.75
CA GLN A 199 5.04 -14.04 0.32
C GLN A 199 6.05 -13.16 -0.41
N THR A 200 6.71 -12.21 0.25
CA THR A 200 7.58 -11.25 -0.44
C THR A 200 8.56 -10.58 0.51
N TYR A 201 9.62 -10.01 -0.05
CA TYR A 201 10.36 -8.92 0.58
C TYR A 201 9.55 -7.62 0.48
N HIS A 202 9.49 -6.84 1.56
CA HIS A 202 8.67 -5.62 1.62
C HIS A 202 9.20 -4.63 2.65
N TYR A 203 8.96 -3.34 2.40
CA TYR A 203 9.38 -2.27 3.30
C TYR A 203 8.26 -1.84 4.24
N HIS A 204 8.61 -1.67 5.52
CA HIS A 204 7.77 -0.95 6.50
C HIS A 204 8.40 0.38 6.90
N LEU A 205 9.74 0.44 6.96
CA LEU A 205 10.50 1.63 7.37
C LEU A 205 11.24 2.27 6.20
N GLU A 206 11.69 3.51 6.39
CA GLU A 206 12.49 4.29 5.45
C GLU A 206 13.59 3.43 4.80
N PRO A 207 13.49 3.15 3.48
CA PRO A 207 14.45 2.34 2.79
C PRO A 207 15.71 3.15 2.49
N LYS A 208 16.73 3.01 3.36
CA LYS A 208 18.00 3.76 3.29
C LYS A 208 18.76 3.67 1.98
N ALA A 209 18.44 2.70 1.13
CA ALA A 209 19.00 2.58 -0.22
C ALA A 209 18.29 3.45 -1.27
N ILE A 210 17.08 3.94 -0.97
CA ILE A 210 16.24 4.78 -1.84
C ILE A 210 16.17 6.21 -1.30
N THR A 211 15.96 6.38 0.00
CA THR A 211 15.86 7.67 0.71
C THR A 211 16.54 7.57 2.07
N TYR A 212 17.24 8.62 2.50
CA TYR A 212 17.74 8.70 3.88
C TYR A 212 17.79 10.14 4.38
N ASP A 213 16.75 10.56 5.09
CA ASP A 213 16.59 11.94 5.60
C ASP A 213 16.69 13.00 4.49
N ASP A 214 16.16 12.66 3.30
CA ASP A 214 16.22 13.47 2.09
C ASP A 214 14.82 13.60 1.44
N ASP A 215 14.79 14.12 0.22
CA ASP A 215 13.60 14.41 -0.58
C ASP A 215 13.42 13.44 -1.75
N SER A 216 14.06 12.27 -1.73
CA SER A 216 14.05 11.32 -2.85
C SER A 216 12.67 10.69 -3.06
N LEU A 217 12.35 10.35 -4.32
CA LEU A 217 11.14 9.58 -4.64
C LEU A 217 11.28 8.13 -4.15
N VAL A 218 10.41 7.73 -3.22
CA VAL A 218 10.40 6.38 -2.64
C VAL A 218 9.59 5.42 -3.48
N GLY A 219 8.40 5.85 -3.92
CA GLY A 219 7.47 4.98 -4.63
C GLY A 219 6.14 5.65 -4.93
N ILE A 220 5.18 4.82 -5.32
CA ILE A 220 3.80 5.21 -5.61
C ILE A 220 2.85 4.38 -4.74
N MET A 221 1.89 5.06 -4.13
CA MET A 221 0.88 4.47 -3.26
C MET A 221 -0.32 4.00 -4.08
N SER A 222 -1.13 3.09 -3.54
CA SER A 222 -2.19 2.45 -4.32
C SER A 222 -3.34 3.41 -4.69
N ASP A 223 -3.45 4.54 -3.99
CA ASP A 223 -4.36 5.64 -4.33
C ASP A 223 -3.83 6.57 -5.44
N GLY A 224 -2.64 6.29 -5.97
CA GLY A 224 -2.03 6.98 -7.10
C GLY A 224 -1.07 8.10 -6.71
N PHE A 225 -1.06 8.53 -5.45
CA PHE A 225 -0.13 9.56 -5.00
C PHE A 225 1.28 9.01 -4.78
N PHE A 226 2.27 9.85 -5.04
CA PHE A 226 3.68 9.50 -4.81
C PHE A 226 4.05 9.70 -3.35
N ILE A 227 5.05 8.94 -2.91
CA ILE A 227 5.66 9.09 -1.60
C ILE A 227 7.15 9.41 -1.73
N TYR A 228 7.57 10.45 -1.01
CA TYR A 228 8.93 10.96 -0.97
C TYR A 228 9.58 10.72 0.39
N GLY A 229 10.88 10.96 0.47
CA GLY A 229 11.63 10.96 1.72
C GLY A 229 11.11 11.98 2.73
N ARG A 230 11.76 12.05 3.90
CA ARG A 230 11.31 12.87 5.03
C ARG A 230 11.37 14.38 4.79
N ARG A 231 12.16 14.85 3.82
CA ARG A 231 12.28 16.27 3.48
C ARG A 231 11.41 16.64 2.29
N CYS A 232 11.03 17.91 2.24
CA CYS A 232 10.36 18.50 1.08
C CYS A 232 11.39 19.16 0.15
N TYR A 233 11.29 18.87 -1.15
CA TYR A 233 12.15 19.45 -2.18
C TYR A 233 12.11 20.99 -2.17
N SER A 234 10.91 21.56 -2.07
CA SER A 234 10.71 23.01 -2.18
C SER A 234 11.33 23.81 -1.03
N SER A 235 11.38 23.24 0.18
CA SER A 235 11.94 23.89 1.37
C SER A 235 13.37 23.43 1.70
N ALA A 236 13.81 22.30 1.15
CA ALA A 236 15.00 21.55 1.56
C ALA A 236 15.04 21.22 3.07
N ASP A 237 13.88 21.21 3.72
CA ASP A 237 13.69 20.95 5.15
C ASP A 237 12.47 20.05 5.37
N TYR A 238 12.19 19.68 6.62
CA TYR A 238 10.99 18.94 6.96
C TYR A 238 9.73 19.79 6.67
N PRO A 239 8.71 19.22 6.00
CA PRO A 239 7.45 19.90 5.78
C PRO A 239 6.74 20.17 7.13
N THR A 240 6.13 21.35 7.25
CA THR A 240 5.47 21.80 8.49
C THR A 240 3.95 21.89 8.37
N ASP A 241 3.43 21.55 7.21
CA ASP A 241 2.04 21.70 6.76
C ASP A 241 1.43 20.37 6.32
N LEU A 242 1.95 19.27 6.87
CA LEU A 242 1.47 17.91 6.62
C LEU A 242 0.05 17.70 7.16
N ASP A 243 -0.74 16.90 6.45
CA ASP A 243 -1.99 16.33 6.93
C ASP A 243 -1.77 15.08 7.82
N GLY A 244 -2.88 14.43 8.21
CA GLY A 244 -2.84 13.26 9.08
C GLY A 244 -2.17 12.02 8.49
N SER A 245 -1.91 11.99 7.18
CA SER A 245 -1.23 10.90 6.48
C SER A 245 0.18 11.28 6.04
N ASN A 246 0.74 12.35 6.61
CA ASN A 246 2.02 12.92 6.21
C ASN A 246 2.08 13.38 4.76
N GLY A 247 0.96 13.82 4.18
CA GLY A 247 0.94 14.40 2.84
C GLY A 247 0.66 15.89 2.83
N HIS A 248 1.02 16.54 1.73
CA HIS A 248 0.72 17.94 1.47
C HIS A 248 0.76 18.25 -0.03
N VAL A 249 0.36 19.46 -0.42
CA VAL A 249 0.56 19.97 -1.78
C VAL A 249 1.86 20.76 -1.82
N GLY A 250 2.78 20.39 -2.71
CA GLY A 250 4.04 21.07 -2.85
C GLY A 250 4.76 20.74 -4.16
N ILE A 251 5.74 21.58 -4.52
CA ILE A 251 6.60 21.36 -5.68
C ILE A 251 7.61 20.26 -5.37
N THR A 252 7.73 19.28 -6.26
CA THR A 252 8.71 18.18 -6.23
C THR A 252 9.75 18.35 -7.34
N GLN A 253 10.71 17.43 -7.42
CA GLN A 253 11.68 17.37 -8.53
C GLN A 253 11.00 17.12 -9.89
N PHE A 254 9.76 16.61 -9.89
CA PHE A 254 9.04 16.14 -11.08
C PHE A 254 7.78 16.95 -11.41
N THR A 255 7.40 17.91 -10.58
CA THR A 255 6.26 18.80 -10.83
C THR A 255 6.43 19.53 -12.17
N ASP A 256 5.36 19.55 -12.97
CA ASP A 256 5.35 20.31 -14.22
C ASP A 256 5.70 21.79 -13.94
N PRO A 257 6.67 22.40 -14.65
CA PRO A 257 7.03 23.81 -14.42
C PRO A 257 5.88 24.82 -14.58
N SER A 258 4.78 24.44 -15.23
CA SER A 258 3.55 25.24 -15.35
C SER A 258 2.61 25.12 -14.16
N ASN A 259 2.80 24.10 -13.30
CA ASN A 259 2.07 23.93 -12.06
C ASN A 259 2.81 24.64 -10.91
N GLU A 260 2.49 25.93 -10.72
CA GLU A 260 3.12 26.76 -9.68
C GLU A 260 2.67 26.39 -8.26
N GLU A 261 1.54 25.68 -8.10
CA GLU A 261 0.99 25.27 -6.80
C GLU A 261 1.60 23.95 -6.31
N GLY A 262 2.09 23.12 -7.21
CA GLY A 262 2.62 21.80 -6.89
C GLY A 262 1.56 20.70 -6.94
N GLU A 263 1.94 19.52 -6.46
CA GLU A 263 1.10 18.32 -6.51
C GLU A 263 0.98 17.72 -5.12
N TYR A 264 -0.16 17.10 -4.84
CA TYR A 264 -0.33 16.37 -3.59
C TYR A 264 0.57 15.14 -3.57
N HIS A 265 1.35 14.96 -2.51
CA HIS A 265 2.23 13.81 -2.30
C HIS A 265 2.43 13.54 -0.81
N TYR A 266 2.84 12.31 -0.50
CA TYR A 266 3.16 11.88 0.85
C TYR A 266 4.65 11.99 1.14
N HIS A 267 4.98 12.02 2.42
CA HIS A 267 6.32 11.87 2.96
C HIS A 267 6.41 10.65 3.87
N VAL A 268 7.57 9.99 3.85
CA VAL A 268 7.98 9.10 4.93
C VAL A 268 7.84 9.85 6.26
N SER A 269 7.34 9.17 7.30
CA SER A 269 7.10 9.80 8.60
C SER A 269 8.37 10.43 9.17
N THR A 270 8.25 11.63 9.74
CA THR A 270 9.34 12.28 10.47
C THR A 270 9.36 11.86 11.96
N GLU A 271 8.33 11.13 12.41
CA GLU A 271 8.21 10.69 13.79
C GLU A 271 9.05 9.45 14.07
N GLN A 272 9.80 9.50 15.17
CA GLN A 272 10.55 8.34 15.66
C GLN A 272 9.59 7.26 16.16
N TYR A 273 9.65 6.11 15.53
CA TYR A 273 8.81 4.98 15.87
C TYR A 273 9.42 4.15 17.01
N LEU A 274 8.58 3.78 18.00
CA LEU A 274 8.95 3.00 19.19
C LEU A 274 10.15 3.56 19.99
N ASN A 275 10.36 4.88 19.94
CA ASN A 275 11.51 5.59 20.53
C ASN A 275 12.88 5.12 19.98
N GLY A 276 12.89 4.56 18.77
CA GLY A 276 14.11 4.21 18.03
C GLY A 276 14.35 5.14 16.85
N ASP A 277 15.50 4.96 16.19
CA ASP A 277 15.82 5.64 14.92
C ASP A 277 15.18 4.88 13.74
N TYR A 278 13.87 4.70 13.83
CA TYR A 278 13.01 3.99 12.88
C TYR A 278 11.91 4.94 12.42
N TYR A 279 11.66 5.01 11.11
CA TYR A 279 10.67 5.90 10.52
C TYR A 279 9.78 5.08 9.61
N LEU A 280 8.49 5.02 9.91
CA LEU A 280 7.51 4.29 9.11
C LEU A 280 7.34 4.98 7.75
N ILE A 281 7.28 4.19 6.68
CA ILE A 281 7.03 4.75 5.34
C ILE A 281 5.64 5.39 5.32
N PHE A 282 4.61 4.65 5.71
CA PHE A 282 3.24 5.12 5.62
C PHE A 282 2.35 4.54 6.74
N PRO A 283 2.23 5.23 7.88
CA PRO A 283 1.34 4.84 8.98
C PRO A 283 -0.09 5.40 8.84
N GLY A 284 -0.38 6.16 7.78
CA GLY A 284 -1.61 6.91 7.61
C GLY A 284 -2.69 6.19 6.81
N ASP A 285 -3.77 6.93 6.57
CA ASP A 285 -4.83 6.56 5.62
C ASP A 285 -4.51 7.06 4.21
N PHE A 286 -4.99 6.38 3.18
CA PHE A 286 -5.01 6.96 1.84
C PHE A 286 -5.91 8.19 1.79
N GLN A 287 -5.45 9.24 1.13
CA GLN A 287 -6.15 10.49 0.87
C GLN A 287 -6.74 10.52 -0.54
N GLY A 288 -6.34 9.62 -1.43
CA GLY A 288 -6.98 9.40 -2.75
C GLY A 288 -7.94 8.21 -2.76
N THR A 289 -8.35 7.81 -3.97
CA THR A 289 -9.16 6.60 -4.17
C THR A 289 -8.25 5.38 -4.38
N PRO A 290 -8.20 4.41 -3.46
CA PRO A 290 -7.28 3.28 -3.55
C PRO A 290 -7.60 2.35 -4.71
N ASN A 291 -6.57 1.98 -5.46
CA ASN A 291 -6.56 0.91 -6.45
C ASN A 291 -5.93 -0.35 -5.83
N GLY A 292 -6.17 -1.50 -6.44
CA GLY A 292 -5.57 -2.76 -6.00
C GLY A 292 -4.12 -2.87 -6.49
N VAL A 293 -3.22 -3.30 -5.60
CA VAL A 293 -1.93 -3.88 -5.97
C VAL A 293 -2.16 -5.39 -6.12
N ASN A 294 -2.25 -5.88 -7.36
CA ASN A 294 -2.61 -7.27 -7.69
C ASN A 294 -1.42 -8.14 -8.02
#